data_AF-A0A5D8Z7R4-F1
#
_entry.id   AF-A0A5D8Z7R4-F1
#
_cell.length_a   1.000
_cell.length_b   1.000
_cell.length_c   1.000
_cell.angle_alpha   90.00
_cell.angle_beta   90.00
_cell.angle_gamma   90.00
#
_symmetry.space_group_name_H-M   'P 1'
#
loop_
_entity.id
_entity.type
_entity.pdbx_description
1 polymer ?
#
loop_
_entity_poly.entity_id
_entity_poly.type
_entity_poly.pdbx_seq_one_letter_code
_entity_poly.pdbx_strand_id
1 'polypeptide(L)' 'PSHAGSPPLGWAAFARMRESVSLPIYAIGGLRPSDLGDARSHGAQGVAGIRAFFGA' A
#
# COMPACT_ATOMS: atom_id res chain seq x y z
N PRO A 1 5.85 -13.24 3.05
CA PRO A 1 5.53 -12.81 1.66
C PRO A 1 4.56 -13.81 1.01
N SER A 2 3.30 -13.41 0.77
CA SER A 2 2.32 -14.30 0.12
C SER A 2 2.62 -14.55 -1.36
N HIS A 3 3.42 -13.69 -1.99
CA HIS A 3 3.89 -13.83 -3.37
C HIS A 3 5.40 -13.56 -3.43
N ALA A 4 6.19 -14.54 -2.99
CA ALA A 4 7.65 -14.45 -3.12
C ALA A 4 8.04 -14.52 -4.60
N GLY A 5 8.73 -13.50 -5.11
CA GLY A 5 9.22 -13.44 -6.50
C GLY A 5 8.43 -12.50 -7.42
N SER A 6 7.25 -12.01 -7.02
CA SER A 6 6.58 -10.94 -7.75
C SER A 6 7.15 -9.58 -7.32
N PRO A 7 7.58 -8.72 -8.28
CA PRO A 7 8.03 -7.38 -7.93
C PRO A 7 6.87 -6.59 -7.30
N PRO A 8 7.15 -5.74 -6.30
CA PRO A 8 6.12 -4.86 -5.76
C PRO A 8 5.65 -3.89 -6.85
N LEU A 9 4.39 -3.49 -6.78
CA LEU A 9 3.82 -2.48 -7.67
C LEU A 9 4.63 -1.17 -7.64
N GLY A 10 5.09 -0.79 -6.44
CA GLY A 10 5.80 0.47 -6.22
C GLY A 10 4.86 1.68 -6.16
N TRP A 11 5.32 2.73 -5.50
CA TRP A 11 4.51 3.91 -5.23
C TRP A 11 4.16 4.73 -6.47
N ALA A 12 5.06 4.81 -7.45
CA ALA A 12 4.80 5.52 -8.71
C ALA A 12 3.64 4.89 -9.49
N ALA A 13 3.60 3.56 -9.60
CA ALA A 13 2.50 2.87 -10.27
C ALA A 13 1.21 2.91 -9.45
N PHE A 14 1.30 2.86 -8.11
CA PHE A 14 0.16 3.08 -7.23
C PHE A 14 -0.49 4.45 -7.47
N ALA A 15 0.30 5.53 -7.50
CA ALA A 15 -0.19 6.89 -7.73
C ALA A 15 -0.90 7.02 -9.08
N ARG A 16 -0.32 6.45 -10.15
CA ARG A 16 -0.95 6.43 -11.50
C ARG A 16 -2.30 5.72 -11.52
N MET A 17 -2.47 4.65 -10.76
CA MET A 17 -3.77 3.98 -10.64
C MET A 17 -4.75 4.76 -9.78
N ARG A 18 -4.26 5.41 -8.72
CA ARG A 18 -5.10 6.30 -7.89
C ARG A 18 -5.69 7.44 -8.69
N GLU A 19 -4.98 7.95 -9.71
CA GLU A 19 -5.48 9.01 -10.59
C GLU A 19 -6.70 8.62 -11.43
N SER A 20 -6.98 7.32 -11.64
CA SER A 20 -8.10 6.86 -12.46
C SER A 20 -9.40 6.61 -11.69
N VAL A 21 -9.45 6.90 -10.38
CA VAL A 21 -10.59 6.55 -9.52
C VAL A 21 -10.75 7.56 -8.38
N SER A 22 -12.00 7.93 -8.08
CA SER A 22 -12.36 8.88 -7.01
C SER A 22 -12.77 8.22 -5.69
N LEU A 23 -12.66 6.89 -5.59
CA LEU A 23 -12.98 6.13 -4.38
C LEU A 23 -11.78 6.12 -3.41
N PRO A 24 -11.99 5.99 -2.09
CA PRO A 24 -10.92 5.77 -1.14
C PRO A 24 -10.18 4.44 -1.43
N ILE A 25 -8.85 4.50 -1.53
CA ILE A 25 -8.00 3.33 -1.83
C ILE A 25 -7.06 3.07 -0.66
N TYR A 26 -6.87 1.80 -0.33
CA TYR A 26 -5.89 1.37 0.66
C TYR A 26 -4.75 0.62 -0.04
N ALA A 27 -3.51 0.97 0.29
CA ALA A 27 -2.35 0.22 -0.19
C ALA A 27 -2.25 -1.12 0.55
N ILE A 28 -1.80 -2.18 -0.13
CA ILE A 28 -1.65 -3.52 0.45
C ILE A 28 -0.41 -4.21 -0.11
N GLY A 29 0.16 -5.12 0.69
CA GLY A 29 1.27 -5.98 0.28
C GLY A 29 2.53 -5.72 1.09
N GLY A 30 2.61 -6.30 2.28
CA GLY A 30 3.81 -6.25 3.12
C GLY A 30 4.06 -4.92 3.83
N LEU A 31 3.04 -4.06 3.91
CA LEU A 31 3.12 -2.74 4.54
C LEU A 31 3.16 -2.82 6.07
N ARG A 32 3.80 -1.83 6.68
CA ARG A 32 3.91 -1.59 8.12
C ARG A 32 3.18 -0.29 8.52
N PRO A 33 2.86 -0.09 9.81
CA PRO A 33 2.28 1.17 10.28
C PRO A 33 3.12 2.41 9.94
N SER A 34 4.46 2.26 9.89
CA SER A 34 5.40 3.31 9.49
C SER A 34 5.18 3.82 8.06
N ASP A 35 4.61 3.00 7.19
CA ASP A 35 4.44 3.32 5.77
C ASP A 35 3.19 4.17 5.51
N LEU A 36 2.41 4.49 6.56
CA LEU A 36 1.18 5.28 6.45
C LEU A 36 1.44 6.68 5.88
N GLY A 37 2.58 7.29 6.21
CA GLY A 37 3.00 8.59 5.67
C GLY A 37 3.17 8.53 4.16
N ASP A 38 3.96 7.57 3.68
CA ASP A 38 4.21 7.35 2.25
C ASP A 38 2.93 6.96 1.51
N ALA A 39 2.09 6.11 2.10
CA ALA A 39 0.82 5.74 1.49
C ALA A 39 -0.08 6.96 1.25
N ARG A 40 -0.18 7.85 2.23
CA ARG A 40 -0.96 9.09 2.13
C ARG A 40 -0.36 10.07 1.13
N SER A 41 0.96 10.22 1.08
CA SER A 41 1.62 11.11 0.10
C SER A 41 1.37 10.66 -1.35
N HIS A 42 1.11 9.38 -1.57
CA HIS A 42 0.76 8.80 -2.87
C HIS A 42 -0.76 8.67 -3.10
N GLY A 43 -1.58 9.28 -2.24
CA GLY A 43 -3.02 9.39 -2.42
C GLY A 43 -3.86 8.22 -1.88
N ALA A 44 -3.27 7.34 -1.07
CA ALA A 44 -4.03 6.32 -0.34
C ALA A 44 -4.77 6.93 0.86
N GLN A 45 -5.94 6.39 1.17
CA GLN A 45 -6.65 6.65 2.43
C GLN A 45 -5.88 6.05 3.62
N GLY A 46 -5.23 4.91 3.41
CA GLY A 46 -4.43 4.23 4.42
C GLY A 46 -3.75 2.97 3.87
N VAL A 47 -3.33 2.11 4.79
CA VAL A 47 -2.68 0.82 4.49
C VAL A 47 -3.52 -0.33 5.03
N ALA A 48 -3.49 -1.47 4.34
CA ALA A 48 -4.11 -2.71 4.76
C ALA A 48 -3.03 -3.74 5.07
N GLY A 49 -3.16 -4.40 6.23
CA GLY A 49 -2.29 -5.48 6.68
C GLY A 49 -3.04 -6.82 6.68
N ILE A 50 -2.34 -7.91 6.34
CA ILE A 50 -2.89 -9.27 6.43
C ILE A 50 -2.31 -9.99 7.64
N ARG A 51 -1.00 -10.28 7.62
CA ARG A 51 -0.29 -11.02 8.68
C ARG A 51 0.74 -10.11 9.33
N ALA A 52 0.86 -10.22 10.66
CA ALA A 52 1.87 -9.52 11.47
C ALA A 52 1.89 -7.99 11.27
N PHE A 53 0.77 -7.37 10.93
CA PHE A 53 0.69 -5.91 10.73
C PHE A 53 1.02 -5.13 12.01
N PHE A 54 0.62 -5.70 13.16
CA PHE A 54 0.97 -5.23 14.50
C PHE A 54 1.93 -6.19 15.21
N GLY A 55 2.65 -7.03 14.45
CA GLY A 55 3.62 -7.96 15.03
C GLY A 55 4.66 -7.19 15.85
N ALA A 56 4.93 -7.70 17.06
CA ALA A 56 5.79 -7.08 18.08
C ALA A 56 7.17 -6.65 17.56
#